data_AF-A0A7J8MG38-F1
#
_entry.id   AF-A0A7J8MG38-F1
#
_cell.length_a   1.000
_cell.length_b   1.000
_cell.length_c   1.000
_cell.angle_alpha   90.00
_cell.angle_beta   90.00
_cell.angle_gamma   90.00
#
_symmetry.space_group_name_H-M   'P 1'
#
loop_
_entity.id
_entity.type
_entity.pdbx_description
1 polymer ?
#
loop_
_entity_poly.entity_id
_entity_poly.type
_entity_poly.pdbx_seq_one_letter_code
_entity_poly.pdbx_strand_id
1 'polypeptide(L)'
;MAAPAAGRTGWYKGRVKAVPSGDSLVVTAMASNRPGPPPEKTITLASLIAPRLARRGGIDEPFAWESREFLRKLCIGKEVTFRVEYAVPSIGREFGSVYLGDKNVAILVVSQGWAKVREQGQQKGEASPILSELLRLEEQAKQQGVGRWSKVPGAAEASIRDLPPSAIGDPSNLDAMGLLAANKGKPMEGIVEQVRDGSTVRVYLLPDFQFVQVFIAGIQ
;
A
#
# COMPACT_ATOMS: atom_id res chain seq x y z
N MET A 1 26.01 -23.73 7.40
CA MET A 1 25.32 -22.42 7.48
C MET A 1 25.45 -21.76 6.12
N ALA A 2 24.42 -21.83 5.28
CA ALA A 2 24.45 -21.20 3.95
C ALA A 2 24.46 -19.67 4.12
N ALA A 3 25.43 -19.00 3.47
CA ALA A 3 25.50 -17.55 3.45
C ALA A 3 24.20 -16.95 2.86
N PRO A 4 23.69 -15.81 3.35
CA PRO A 4 22.59 -15.13 2.70
C PRO A 4 23.05 -14.71 1.30
N ALA A 5 22.31 -15.12 0.27
CA ALA A 5 22.58 -14.72 -1.10
C ALA A 5 22.59 -13.20 -1.18
N ALA A 6 23.75 -12.63 -1.54
CA ALA A 6 23.88 -11.21 -1.83
C ALA A 6 22.77 -10.82 -2.82
N GLY A 7 21.92 -9.88 -2.41
CA GLY A 7 20.78 -9.44 -3.21
C GLY A 7 21.27 -8.99 -4.58
N ARG A 8 20.78 -9.66 -5.63
CA ARG A 8 21.10 -9.33 -7.03
C ARG A 8 20.80 -7.84 -7.28
N THR A 9 21.84 -7.07 -7.52
CA THR A 9 21.84 -5.61 -7.73
C THR A 9 21.42 -5.23 -9.16
N GLY A 10 20.23 -5.69 -9.58
CA GLY A 10 19.69 -5.47 -10.92
C GLY A 10 18.43 -4.62 -10.92
N TRP A 11 18.13 -4.03 -12.07
CA TRP A 11 16.79 -3.54 -12.37
C TRP A 11 15.89 -4.71 -12.76
N TYR A 12 14.70 -4.75 -12.17
CA TYR A 12 13.66 -5.74 -12.42
C TYR A 12 12.46 -5.05 -13.06
N LYS A 13 11.68 -5.82 -13.81
CA LYS A 13 10.37 -5.40 -14.32
C LYS A 13 9.30 -6.37 -13.85
N GLY A 14 8.13 -5.85 -13.52
CA GLY A 14 6.99 -6.67 -13.12
C GLY A 14 5.71 -5.85 -13.06
N ARG A 15 4.61 -6.52 -12.73
CA ARG A 15 3.30 -5.90 -12.58
C ARG A 15 2.94 -5.78 -11.11
N VAL A 16 2.38 -4.65 -10.72
CA VAL A 16 1.94 -4.43 -9.34
C VAL A 16 0.70 -5.26 -9.07
N LYS A 17 0.84 -6.24 -8.18
CA LYS A 17 -0.21 -7.16 -7.73
C LYS A 17 -1.02 -6.59 -6.58
N ALA A 18 -0.37 -5.92 -5.62
CA ALA A 18 -1.02 -5.39 -4.42
C ALA A 18 -0.28 -4.16 -3.87
N VAL A 19 -1.01 -3.36 -3.08
CA VAL A 19 -0.48 -2.18 -2.38
C VAL A 19 -0.79 -2.34 -0.88
N PRO A 20 0.11 -2.91 -0.06
CA PRO A 20 -0.17 -3.15 1.36
C PRO A 20 -0.15 -1.89 2.24
N SER A 21 0.55 -0.82 1.83
CA SER A 21 0.61 0.47 2.54
C SER A 21 0.94 1.59 1.56
N GLY A 22 0.84 2.86 1.99
CA GLY A 22 1.15 4.05 1.16
C GLY A 22 2.59 4.19 0.68
N ASP A 23 3.47 3.27 1.06
CA ASP A 23 4.88 3.22 0.68
C ASP A 23 5.36 1.84 0.23
N SER A 24 4.46 0.86 0.04
CA SER A 24 4.86 -0.52 -0.26
C SER A 24 4.03 -1.12 -1.39
N LEU A 25 4.69 -1.90 -2.24
CA LEU A 25 4.10 -2.56 -3.40
C LEU A 25 4.48 -4.04 -3.40
N VAL A 26 3.56 -4.90 -3.81
CA VAL A 26 3.84 -6.29 -4.18
C VAL A 26 3.88 -6.35 -5.69
N VAL A 27 5.03 -6.76 -6.24
CA VAL A 27 5.26 -6.87 -7.68
C VAL A 27 5.38 -8.35 -8.04
N THR A 28 4.64 -8.79 -9.05
CA THR A 28 4.72 -10.13 -9.61
C THR A 28 5.46 -10.10 -10.96
N ALA A 29 6.21 -11.15 -11.26
CA ALA A 29 6.87 -11.27 -12.54
C ALA A 29 5.86 -11.39 -13.68
N MET A 30 6.14 -10.70 -14.80
CA MET A 30 5.29 -10.71 -16.00
C MET A 30 5.29 -12.05 -16.74
N ALA A 31 6.42 -12.75 -16.69
CA ALA A 31 6.60 -14.08 -17.24
C ALA A 31 7.51 -14.88 -16.31
N SER A 32 7.23 -16.17 -16.16
CA SER A 32 8.08 -17.13 -15.46
C SER A 32 8.38 -18.28 -16.40
N ASN A 33 9.66 -18.52 -16.67
CA ASN A 33 10.12 -19.71 -17.40
C ASN A 33 10.17 -20.96 -16.51
N ARG A 34 9.73 -20.84 -15.25
CA ARG A 34 9.65 -21.94 -14.30
C ARG A 34 8.18 -22.35 -14.11
N PRO A 35 7.86 -23.65 -14.11
CA PRO A 35 6.52 -24.11 -13.80
C PRO A 35 6.12 -23.69 -12.39
N GLY A 36 4.86 -23.30 -12.22
CA GLY A 36 4.29 -22.82 -10.96
C GLY A 36 3.89 -21.34 -10.98
N PRO A 37 3.43 -20.81 -9.83
CA PRO A 37 3.02 -19.41 -9.72
C PRO A 37 4.16 -18.44 -10.06
N PRO A 38 3.88 -17.31 -10.74
CA PRO A 38 4.89 -16.30 -11.01
C PRO A 38 5.50 -15.80 -9.68
N PRO A 39 6.83 -15.63 -9.61
CA PRO A 39 7.47 -15.14 -8.39
C PRO A 39 7.00 -13.73 -8.04
N GLU A 40 6.87 -13.48 -6.74
CA GLU A 40 6.44 -12.21 -6.17
C GLU A 40 7.56 -11.58 -5.33
N LYS A 41 7.58 -10.25 -5.28
CA LYS A 41 8.49 -9.49 -4.43
C LYS A 41 7.78 -8.28 -3.86
N THR A 42 7.88 -8.12 -2.54
CA THR A 42 7.43 -6.91 -1.84
C THR A 42 8.58 -5.91 -1.79
N ILE A 43 8.34 -4.69 -2.24
CA ILE A 43 9.30 -3.60 -2.24
C ILE A 43 8.70 -2.40 -1.51
N THR A 44 9.42 -1.85 -0.52
CA THR A 44 9.10 -0.59 0.15
C THR A 44 9.84 0.56 -0.55
N LEU A 45 9.19 1.70 -0.75
CA LEU A 45 9.80 2.89 -1.34
C LEU A 45 10.92 3.38 -0.41
N ALA A 46 12.16 3.40 -0.92
CA ALA A 46 13.32 3.85 -0.16
C ALA A 46 13.15 5.30 0.32
N SER A 47 13.73 5.59 1.48
CA SER A 47 13.74 6.93 2.10
C SER A 47 12.38 7.49 2.53
N LEU A 48 11.27 6.75 2.38
CA LEU A 48 9.94 7.22 2.74
C LEU A 48 9.36 6.51 3.97
N ILE A 49 8.44 7.19 4.64
CA ILE A 49 7.58 6.64 5.68
C ILE A 49 6.15 7.14 5.41
N ALA A 50 5.25 6.22 5.03
CA ALA A 50 3.82 6.52 4.91
C ALA A 50 3.10 6.40 6.28
N PRO A 51 1.97 7.11 6.49
CA PRO A 51 1.10 6.86 7.63
C PRO A 51 0.55 5.42 7.62
N ARG A 52 0.43 4.82 8.81
CA ARG A 52 0.08 3.40 8.95
C ARG A 52 -1.42 3.18 9.03
N LEU A 53 -1.90 2.20 8.27
CA LEU A 53 -3.28 1.73 8.38
C LEU A 53 -3.51 0.95 9.67
N ALA A 54 -4.78 0.91 10.07
CA ALA A 54 -5.29 0.10 11.15
C ALA A 54 -4.84 -1.36 10.98
N ARG A 55 -4.35 -1.91 12.08
CA ARG A 55 -4.16 -3.36 12.23
C ARG A 55 -5.28 -3.92 13.10
N ARG A 56 -5.20 -5.20 13.44
CA ARG A 56 -6.18 -5.84 14.31
C ARG A 56 -6.37 -5.05 15.61
N GLY A 57 -7.59 -4.63 15.90
CA GLY A 57 -7.95 -3.82 17.06
C GLY A 57 -7.35 -2.40 17.10
N GLY A 58 -6.80 -1.90 15.99
CA GLY A 58 -6.18 -0.58 15.90
C GLY A 58 -7.01 0.42 15.11
N ILE A 59 -6.51 1.65 15.05
CA ILE A 59 -7.05 2.75 14.24
C ILE A 59 -6.04 3.13 13.15
N ASP A 60 -6.53 3.77 12.08
CA ASP A 60 -5.66 4.37 11.08
C ASP A 60 -4.86 5.54 11.72
N GLU A 61 -3.58 5.69 11.35
CA GLU A 61 -2.91 6.97 11.52
C GLU A 61 -3.56 8.00 10.57
N PRO A 62 -3.55 9.31 10.90
CA PRO A 62 -4.08 10.34 10.02
C PRO A 62 -3.55 10.23 8.59
N PHE A 63 -4.46 10.29 7.61
CA PHE A 63 -4.22 10.22 6.18
C PHE A 63 -3.67 8.88 5.66
N ALA A 64 -3.69 7.81 6.47
CA ALA A 64 -3.17 6.51 6.06
C ALA A 64 -3.98 5.88 4.91
N TRP A 65 -5.31 6.02 4.95
CA TRP A 65 -6.18 5.49 3.92
C TRP A 65 -5.94 6.16 2.57
N GLU A 66 -5.96 7.49 2.55
CA GLU A 66 -5.75 8.30 1.35
C GLU A 66 -4.34 8.07 0.78
N SER A 67 -3.32 7.95 1.65
CA SER A 67 -1.96 7.63 1.24
C SER A 67 -1.89 6.27 0.52
N ARG A 68 -2.50 5.22 1.08
CA ARG A 68 -2.58 3.91 0.40
C ARG A 68 -3.39 3.99 -0.89
N GLU A 69 -4.55 4.64 -0.87
CA GLU A 69 -5.44 4.71 -2.03
C GLU A 69 -4.82 5.51 -3.19
N PHE A 70 -4.04 6.54 -2.89
CA PHE A 70 -3.25 7.23 -3.90
C PHE A 70 -2.29 6.25 -4.59
N LEU A 71 -1.51 5.49 -3.82
CA LEU A 71 -0.56 4.52 -4.37
C LEU A 71 -1.27 3.37 -5.11
N ARG A 72 -2.40 2.88 -4.59
CA ARG A 72 -3.23 1.85 -5.25
C ARG A 72 -3.73 2.34 -6.60
N LYS A 73 -4.39 3.49 -6.66
CA LYS A 73 -4.90 4.08 -7.91
C LYS A 73 -3.77 4.41 -8.88
N LEU A 74 -2.60 4.79 -8.37
CA LEU A 74 -1.42 5.08 -9.19
C LEU A 74 -0.80 3.82 -9.81
N CYS A 75 -0.68 2.72 -9.05
CA CYS A 75 0.21 1.62 -9.40
C CYS A 75 -0.47 0.27 -9.66
N ILE A 76 -1.64 -0.03 -9.07
CA ILE A 76 -2.24 -1.38 -9.15
C ILE A 76 -2.46 -1.82 -10.61
N GLY A 77 -2.06 -3.05 -10.94
CA GLY A 77 -2.18 -3.61 -12.29
C GLY A 77 -1.21 -3.03 -13.33
N LYS A 78 -0.44 -2.00 -13.00
CA LYS A 78 0.52 -1.37 -13.92
C LYS A 78 1.89 -2.04 -13.87
N GLU A 79 2.62 -1.91 -14.96
CA GLU A 79 4.00 -2.38 -15.06
C GLU A 79 4.95 -1.35 -14.46
N VAL A 80 5.88 -1.84 -13.64
CA VAL A 80 6.88 -1.01 -12.96
C VAL A 80 8.27 -1.58 -13.18
N THR A 81 9.26 -0.68 -13.22
CA THR A 81 10.68 -1.02 -13.18
C THR A 81 11.22 -0.68 -11.80
N PHE A 82 11.88 -1.60 -11.12
CA PHE A 82 12.33 -1.37 -9.75
C PHE A 82 13.69 -2.00 -9.48
N ARG A 83 14.37 -1.51 -8.45
CA ARG A 83 15.62 -2.09 -7.93
C ARG A 83 15.58 -2.11 -6.41
N VAL A 84 16.15 -3.13 -5.81
CA VAL A 84 16.38 -3.16 -4.35
C VAL A 84 17.66 -2.38 -4.07
N GLU A 85 17.59 -1.41 -3.16
CA GLU A 85 18.74 -0.61 -2.73
C GLU A 85 19.35 -1.15 -1.44
N TYR A 86 18.51 -1.53 -0.48
CA TYR A 86 18.94 -2.16 0.76
C TYR A 86 17.84 -3.04 1.36
N ALA A 87 18.25 -4.01 2.17
CA ALA A 87 17.33 -4.80 2.98
C ALA A 87 17.54 -4.44 4.46
N VAL A 88 16.48 -4.52 5.25
CA VAL A 88 16.51 -4.42 6.70
C VAL A 88 16.04 -5.76 7.26
N PRO A 89 16.96 -6.72 7.50
CA PRO A 89 16.60 -8.08 7.89
C PRO A 89 15.79 -8.14 9.20
N SER A 90 16.04 -7.22 10.14
CA SER A 90 15.35 -7.19 11.44
C SER A 90 13.84 -6.97 11.34
N ILE A 91 13.36 -6.36 10.25
CA ILE A 91 11.93 -6.16 9.98
C ILE A 91 11.46 -6.91 8.73
N GLY A 92 12.33 -7.72 8.11
CA GLY A 92 12.03 -8.50 6.91
C GLY A 92 11.61 -7.67 5.70
N ARG A 93 12.12 -6.44 5.56
CA ARG A 93 11.75 -5.53 4.46
C ARG A 93 12.90 -5.23 3.52
N GLU A 94 12.60 -5.21 2.23
CA GLU A 94 13.47 -4.69 1.19
C GLU A 94 13.00 -3.30 0.79
N PHE A 95 13.95 -2.37 0.65
CA PHE A 95 13.70 -0.99 0.27
C PHE A 95 14.38 -0.70 -1.06
N GLY A 96 13.74 0.11 -1.88
CA GLY A 96 14.37 0.51 -3.13
C GLY A 96 13.58 1.49 -3.96
N SER A 97 14.07 1.69 -5.16
CA SER A 97 13.49 2.62 -6.13
C SER A 97 12.50 1.89 -7.03
N VAL A 98 11.33 2.50 -7.25
CA VAL A 98 10.28 2.02 -8.15
C VAL A 98 9.93 3.12 -9.15
N TYR A 99 9.83 2.75 -10.42
CA TYR A 99 9.51 3.63 -11.53
C TYR A 99 8.26 3.13 -12.26
N LEU A 100 7.35 4.06 -12.52
CA LEU A 100 6.21 3.89 -13.42
C LEU A 100 6.53 4.64 -14.71
N GLY A 101 6.99 3.91 -15.74
CA GLY A 101 7.61 4.53 -16.90
C GLY A 101 8.93 5.21 -16.51
N ASP A 102 9.02 6.51 -16.75
CA ASP A 102 10.14 7.39 -16.40
C ASP A 102 9.98 8.08 -15.03
N LYS A 103 8.82 7.94 -14.39
CA LYS A 103 8.51 8.63 -13.13
C LYS A 103 8.85 7.79 -11.92
N ASN A 104 9.67 8.33 -11.01
CA ASN A 104 9.94 7.70 -9.73
C ASN A 104 8.71 7.79 -8.81
N VAL A 105 8.22 6.66 -8.33
CA VAL A 105 7.01 6.58 -7.51
C VAL A 105 7.18 7.29 -6.16
N ALA A 106 8.37 7.26 -5.55
CA ALA A 106 8.63 7.94 -4.29
C ALA A 106 8.49 9.47 -4.42
N ILE A 107 8.96 10.03 -5.55
CA ILE A 107 8.80 11.45 -5.88
C ILE A 107 7.32 11.82 -5.98
N LEU A 108 6.52 11.01 -6.68
CA LEU A 108 5.09 11.25 -6.83
C LEU A 108 4.35 11.23 -5.48
N VAL A 109 4.64 10.24 -4.64
CA VAL A 109 4.03 10.08 -3.31
C VAL A 109 4.36 11.27 -2.39
N VAL A 110 5.62 11.70 -2.33
CA VAL A 110 6.04 12.83 -1.48
C VAL A 110 5.49 14.15 -1.98
N SER A 111 5.51 14.39 -3.30
CA SER A 111 5.03 15.65 -3.90
C SER A 111 3.55 15.94 -3.58
N GLN A 112 2.76 14.90 -3.33
CA GLN A 112 1.35 14.99 -2.97
C GLN A 112 1.10 14.93 -1.45
N GLY A 113 2.17 14.87 -0.65
CA GLY A 113 2.08 14.85 0.82
C GLY A 113 1.60 13.51 1.39
N TRP A 114 1.74 12.39 0.68
CA TRP A 114 1.25 11.09 1.14
C TRP A 114 2.27 10.29 1.96
N ALA A 115 3.52 10.73 2.02
CA ALA A 115 4.56 10.17 2.89
C ALA A 115 5.50 11.28 3.36
N LYS A 116 6.24 11.02 4.43
CA LYS A 116 7.36 11.86 4.87
C LYS A 116 8.69 11.25 4.47
N VAL A 117 9.72 12.09 4.30
CA VAL A 117 11.09 11.62 4.13
C VAL A 117 11.60 11.12 5.47
N ARG A 118 12.21 9.94 5.46
CA ARG A 118 12.84 9.37 6.64
C ARG A 118 14.02 10.24 7.05
N GLU A 119 14.06 10.61 8.32
CA GLU A 119 15.25 11.24 8.91
C GLU A 119 16.44 10.29 8.80
N GLN A 120 17.51 10.77 8.20
CA GLN A 120 18.78 10.06 8.21
C GLN A 120 19.36 10.15 9.63
N GLY A 121 19.15 9.10 10.43
CA GLY A 121 19.96 8.90 11.63
C GLY A 121 21.43 8.63 11.26
N GLN A 122 22.22 8.11 12.20
CA GLN A 122 23.64 7.73 11.97
C GLN A 122 23.83 6.51 11.02
N GLN A 123 23.02 6.37 9.97
CA GLN A 123 23.21 5.34 8.95
C GLN A 123 24.32 5.77 7.99
N LYS A 124 25.51 5.18 8.18
CA LYS A 124 26.66 5.22 7.26
C LYS A 124 26.35 4.44 5.97
N GLY A 125 25.46 4.97 5.14
CA GLY A 125 25.19 4.47 3.79
C GLY A 125 25.29 5.59 2.77
N GLU A 126 25.55 5.25 1.51
CA GLU A 126 25.46 6.21 0.41
C GLU A 126 24.07 6.86 0.41
N ALA A 127 24.02 8.18 0.46
CA ALA A 127 22.76 8.91 0.38
C ALA A 127 22.09 8.58 -0.97
N SER A 128 20.81 8.21 -0.92
CA SER A 128 20.04 7.93 -2.14
C SER A 128 20.15 9.13 -3.10
N PRO A 129 20.43 8.93 -4.40
CA PRO A 129 20.65 10.04 -5.34
C PRO A 129 19.47 11.02 -5.46
N ILE A 130 18.27 10.57 -5.11
CA ILE A 130 17.04 11.37 -5.16
C ILE A 130 16.71 12.05 -3.82
N LEU A 131 17.50 11.84 -2.77
CA LEU A 131 17.16 12.30 -1.42
C LEU A 131 16.97 13.81 -1.33
N SER A 132 17.89 14.59 -1.90
CA SER A 132 17.78 16.05 -1.91
C SER A 132 16.49 16.52 -2.58
N GLU A 133 16.07 15.84 -3.64
CA GLU A 133 14.82 16.14 -4.34
C GLU A 133 13.60 15.72 -3.50
N LEU A 134 13.64 14.58 -2.81
CA LEU A 134 12.58 14.17 -1.88
C LEU A 134 12.39 15.19 -0.76
N LEU A 135 13.48 15.68 -0.16
CA LEU A 135 13.43 16.70 0.90
C LEU A 135 12.83 18.02 0.39
N ARG A 136 13.26 18.45 -0.81
CA ARG A 136 12.73 19.66 -1.46
C ARG A 136 11.21 19.55 -1.72
N LEU A 137 10.76 18.40 -2.23
CA LEU A 137 9.35 18.17 -2.52
C LEU A 137 8.50 18.01 -1.25
N GLU A 138 9.05 17.41 -0.20
CA GLU A 138 8.35 17.35 1.10
C GLU A 138 8.12 18.76 1.66
N GLU A 139 9.14 19.61 1.60
CA GLU A 139 9.01 21.01 2.04
C GLU A 139 7.98 21.77 1.21
N GLN A 140 7.95 21.56 -0.11
CA GLN A 140 6.90 22.10 -0.97
C GLN A 140 5.51 21.59 -0.58
N ALA A 141 5.36 20.30 -0.29
CA ALA A 141 4.09 19.71 0.14
C ALA A 141 3.62 20.28 1.50
N LYS A 142 4.56 20.53 2.44
CA LYS A 142 4.30 21.22 3.72
C LYS A 142 3.81 22.64 3.52
N GLN A 143 4.45 23.40 2.63
CA GLN A 143 4.07 24.77 2.32
C GLN A 143 2.67 24.84 1.73
N GLN A 144 2.38 23.99 0.75
CA GLN A 144 1.09 23.87 0.08
C GLN A 144 -0.01 23.29 0.98
N GLY A 145 0.36 22.58 2.04
CA GLY A 145 -0.59 21.96 2.96
C GLY A 145 -1.38 20.82 2.33
N VAL A 146 -0.71 19.97 1.52
CA VAL A 146 -1.35 18.85 0.82
C VAL A 146 -1.18 17.53 1.58
N GLY A 147 -2.14 16.64 1.40
CA GLY A 147 -2.16 15.31 2.03
C GLY A 147 -2.00 15.41 3.55
N ARG A 148 -1.02 14.69 4.08
CA ARG A 148 -0.74 14.66 5.52
C ARG A 148 -0.30 15.99 6.13
N TRP A 149 0.04 16.96 5.28
CA TRP A 149 0.48 18.29 5.70
C TRP A 149 -0.66 19.30 5.72
N SER A 150 -1.91 18.85 5.56
CA SER A 150 -3.09 19.71 5.62
C SER A 150 -3.06 20.62 6.85
N LYS A 151 -3.30 21.91 6.59
CA LYS A 151 -3.40 22.97 7.61
C LYS A 151 -4.85 23.24 8.01
N VAL A 152 -5.81 22.52 7.40
CA VAL A 152 -7.23 22.66 7.71
C VAL A 152 -7.48 22.10 9.12
N PRO A 153 -8.04 22.88 10.06
CA PRO A 153 -8.36 22.39 11.39
C PRO A 153 -9.29 21.16 11.33
N GLY A 154 -8.97 20.10 12.08
CA GLY A 154 -9.76 18.87 12.11
C GLY A 154 -9.52 17.90 10.95
N ALA A 155 -8.68 18.24 9.97
CA ALA A 155 -8.46 17.38 8.80
C ALA A 155 -7.77 16.05 9.15
N ALA A 156 -6.88 16.06 10.15
CA ALA A 156 -6.21 14.85 10.60
C ALA A 156 -7.21 13.86 11.21
N GLU A 157 -8.08 14.34 12.09
CA GLU A 157 -9.12 13.55 12.75
C GLU A 157 -10.15 13.06 11.72
N ALA A 158 -10.57 13.91 10.79
CA ALA A 158 -11.54 13.55 9.75
C ALA A 158 -11.01 12.53 8.73
N SER A 159 -9.68 12.40 8.58
CA SER A 159 -9.05 11.41 7.70
C SER A 159 -8.97 10.00 8.30
N ILE A 160 -9.21 9.87 9.62
CA ILE A 160 -9.23 8.57 10.29
C ILE A 160 -10.59 7.94 10.03
N ARG A 161 -10.60 6.78 9.37
CA ARG A 161 -11.86 6.05 9.12
C ARG A 161 -12.42 5.48 10.41
N ASP A 162 -13.72 5.60 10.58
CA ASP A 162 -14.46 4.82 11.57
C ASP A 162 -14.67 3.41 11.01
N LEU A 163 -13.79 2.48 11.41
CA LEU A 163 -13.78 1.12 10.89
C LEU A 163 -14.67 0.20 11.73
N PRO A 164 -15.58 -0.57 11.12
CA PRO A 164 -16.39 -1.53 11.85
C PRO A 164 -15.51 -2.66 12.41
N PRO A 165 -15.96 -3.37 13.46
CA PRO A 165 -15.22 -4.50 14.04
C PRO A 165 -14.76 -5.53 13.00
N SER A 166 -15.59 -5.77 11.98
CA SER A 166 -15.30 -6.67 10.85
C SER A 166 -14.01 -6.30 10.10
N ALA A 167 -13.72 -5.00 9.95
CA ALA A 167 -12.53 -4.46 9.28
C ALA A 167 -11.26 -4.56 10.13
N ILE A 168 -11.38 -4.61 11.46
CA ILE A 168 -10.24 -4.66 12.40
C ILE A 168 -10.06 -6.04 13.04
N GLY A 169 -10.56 -7.09 12.37
CA GLY A 169 -10.28 -8.49 12.71
C GLY A 169 -11.15 -9.07 13.83
N ASP A 170 -12.33 -8.48 14.03
CA ASP A 170 -13.41 -9.04 14.84
C ASP A 170 -14.68 -9.25 13.97
N PRO A 171 -14.86 -10.45 13.39
CA PRO A 171 -16.02 -10.74 12.55
C PRO A 171 -17.31 -10.99 13.36
N SER A 172 -17.24 -11.06 14.70
CA SER A 172 -18.35 -11.53 15.54
C SER A 172 -19.57 -10.59 15.53
N ASN A 173 -19.39 -9.34 15.06
CA ASN A 173 -20.43 -8.31 15.06
C ASN A 173 -20.93 -7.93 13.65
N LEU A 174 -20.67 -8.74 12.62
CA LEU A 174 -21.20 -8.48 11.27
C LEU A 174 -22.64 -9.01 11.14
N ASP A 175 -23.62 -8.12 11.13
CA ASP A 175 -25.01 -8.46 10.76
C ASP A 175 -25.15 -8.66 9.25
N ALA A 176 -24.75 -9.84 8.78
CA ALA A 176 -24.81 -10.21 7.37
C ALA A 176 -26.27 -10.24 6.84
N MET A 177 -27.23 -10.59 7.68
CA MET A 177 -28.64 -10.68 7.27
C MET A 177 -29.27 -9.30 7.12
N GLY A 178 -28.99 -8.38 8.04
CA GLY A 178 -29.40 -6.97 7.92
C GLY A 178 -28.75 -6.30 6.72
N LEU A 179 -27.45 -6.52 6.51
CA LEU A 179 -26.72 -6.01 5.34
C LEU A 179 -27.37 -6.50 4.03
N LEU A 180 -27.70 -7.80 3.93
CA LEU A 180 -28.37 -8.36 2.77
C LEU A 180 -29.77 -7.77 2.59
N ALA A 181 -30.57 -7.70 3.65
CA ALA A 181 -31.94 -7.18 3.59
C ALA A 181 -31.98 -5.72 3.09
N ALA A 182 -31.05 -4.88 3.54
CA ALA A 182 -30.99 -3.46 3.16
C ALA A 182 -30.51 -3.24 1.71
N ASN A 183 -29.65 -4.12 1.21
CA ASN A 183 -28.92 -3.93 -0.05
C ASN A 183 -29.31 -4.91 -1.17
N LYS A 184 -30.21 -5.86 -0.92
CA LYS A 184 -30.62 -6.86 -1.92
C LYS A 184 -31.07 -6.20 -3.23
N GLY A 185 -30.48 -6.66 -4.33
CA GLY A 185 -30.78 -6.17 -5.68
C GLY A 185 -30.14 -4.84 -6.05
N LYS A 186 -29.36 -4.22 -5.15
CA LYS A 186 -28.64 -2.97 -5.43
C LYS A 186 -27.15 -3.26 -5.65
N PRO A 187 -26.52 -2.63 -6.65
CA PRO A 187 -25.06 -2.61 -6.74
C PRO A 187 -24.45 -1.94 -5.51
N MET A 188 -23.38 -2.53 -4.99
CA MET A 188 -22.57 -1.94 -3.92
C MET A 188 -21.15 -1.76 -4.43
N GLU A 189 -20.57 -0.59 -4.17
CA GLU A 189 -19.16 -0.38 -4.46
C GLU A 189 -18.32 -1.09 -3.39
N GLY A 190 -17.21 -1.70 -3.81
CA GLY A 190 -16.31 -2.36 -2.89
C GLY A 190 -14.89 -2.49 -3.41
N ILE A 191 -13.95 -2.61 -2.49
CA ILE A 191 -12.53 -2.77 -2.78
C ILE A 191 -12.13 -4.20 -2.40
N VAL A 192 -11.71 -4.98 -3.40
CA VAL A 192 -11.17 -6.32 -3.17
C VAL A 192 -9.81 -6.20 -2.48
N GLU A 193 -9.72 -6.71 -1.26
CA GLU A 193 -8.50 -6.68 -0.44
C GLU A 193 -7.78 -8.02 -0.44
N GLN A 194 -8.52 -9.13 -0.47
CA GLN A 194 -7.96 -10.47 -0.45
C GLN A 194 -8.69 -11.37 -1.43
N VAL A 195 -7.95 -12.25 -2.08
CA VAL A 195 -8.50 -13.35 -2.89
C VAL A 195 -8.17 -14.63 -2.14
N ARG A 196 -9.20 -15.36 -1.71
CA ARG A 196 -9.03 -16.64 -1.00
C ARG A 196 -8.81 -17.77 -2.00
N ASP A 197 -9.65 -17.79 -3.04
CA ASP A 197 -9.65 -18.75 -4.14
C ASP A 197 -10.36 -18.14 -5.36
N GLY A 198 -10.57 -18.92 -6.42
CA GLY A 198 -11.13 -18.43 -7.69
C GLY A 198 -12.56 -17.92 -7.62
N SER A 199 -13.33 -18.34 -6.61
CA SER A 199 -14.75 -17.98 -6.43
C SER A 199 -15.01 -17.22 -5.13
N THR A 200 -13.98 -16.99 -4.30
CA THR A 200 -14.10 -16.35 -2.99
C THR A 200 -13.12 -15.20 -2.81
N VAL A 201 -13.66 -14.01 -2.55
CA VAL A 201 -12.88 -12.78 -2.30
C VAL A 201 -13.29 -12.13 -0.98
N ARG A 202 -12.41 -11.31 -0.40
CA ARG A 202 -12.74 -10.45 0.74
C ARG A 202 -12.70 -8.99 0.32
N VAL A 203 -13.73 -8.25 0.71
CA VAL A 203 -14.05 -6.95 0.14
C VAL A 203 -14.36 -5.97 1.27
N TYR A 204 -13.81 -4.76 1.21
CA TYR A 204 -14.36 -3.63 1.94
C TYR A 204 -15.54 -3.07 1.15
N LEU A 205 -16.75 -3.14 1.70
CA LEU A 205 -17.92 -2.49 1.11
C LEU A 205 -17.94 -1.01 1.49
N LEU A 206 -18.16 -0.14 0.50
CA LEU A 206 -18.21 1.30 0.69
C LEU A 206 -19.66 1.79 0.91
N PRO A 207 -19.86 2.90 1.64
CA PRO A 207 -18.83 3.73 2.29
C PRO A 207 -18.42 3.27 3.70
N ASP A 208 -19.14 2.33 4.30
CA ASP A 208 -19.00 1.99 5.74
C ASP A 208 -17.83 1.04 6.06
N PHE A 209 -17.05 0.65 5.05
CA PHE A 209 -15.90 -0.25 5.18
C PHE A 209 -16.19 -1.61 5.84
N GLN A 210 -17.43 -2.11 5.72
CA GLN A 210 -17.76 -3.47 6.18
C GLN A 210 -16.87 -4.48 5.47
N PHE A 211 -16.10 -5.27 6.23
CA PHE A 211 -15.17 -6.23 5.66
C PHE A 211 -15.79 -7.62 5.59
N VAL A 212 -16.20 -8.01 4.39
CA VAL A 212 -17.02 -9.21 4.17
C VAL A 212 -16.30 -10.21 3.27
N GLN A 213 -16.67 -11.48 3.42
CA GLN A 213 -16.30 -12.52 2.46
C GLN A 213 -17.43 -12.68 1.44
N VAL A 214 -17.10 -12.51 0.17
CA VAL A 214 -18.03 -12.59 -0.95
C VAL A 214 -17.74 -13.87 -1.72
N PHE A 215 -18.80 -14.65 -1.94
CA PHE A 215 -18.81 -15.82 -2.80
C PHE A 215 -19.43 -15.44 -4.14
N ILE A 216 -18.76 -15.78 -5.24
CA ILE A 216 -19.28 -15.53 -6.58
C ILE A 216 -20.43 -16.50 -6.83
N ALA A 217 -21.62 -15.95 -7.10
CA ALA A 217 -22.81 -16.75 -7.32
C ALA A 217 -22.70 -17.58 -8.61
N GLY A 218 -23.18 -18.84 -8.55
CA GLY A 218 -23.29 -19.72 -9.71
C GLY A 218 -22.03 -20.51 -10.09
N ILE A 219 -20.93 -20.37 -9.33
CA ILE A 219 -19.68 -21.12 -9.55
C ILE A 219 -19.09 -21.62 -8.22
N GLN A 220 -18.12 -22.54 -8.27
CA GLN A 220 -17.34 -23.01 -7.13
C GLN A 220 -15.85 -23.06 -7.47
#